data_AF-A0A9P1DEJ6-F1
#
_entry.id   AF-A0A9P1DEJ6-F1
#
_cell.length_a   1.000
_cell.length_b   1.000
_cell.length_c   1.000
_cell.angle_alpha   90.00
_cell.angle_beta   90.00
_cell.angle_gamma   90.00
#
_symmetry.space_group_name_H-M   'P 1'
#
loop_
_entity.id
_entity.type
_entity.pdbx_description
1 polymer ?
#
loop_
_entity_poly.entity_id
_entity_poly.type
_entity_poly.pdbx_seq_one_letter_code
_entity_poly.pdbx_strand_id
1 'polypeptide(L)'
;MFCRTWFKLDDGFQSQSSAHDLCLLNCFRSWFRGLHCQRASVKRDCMIRNLWIGLCVQVVLSSRIAADNISDHAHREFDRGFSGPALKLVINSNKFYWRPRAMLMGTLQAARFQNYSDIVIVIGGSSQDQVYKDGEITVVETTFMSYDLTGLSALWHQRNHPWVRAQAYLYLLDTVTVGVGFPEKFEALSTVNRVGYEEYRAPPIPSSNICLFGHGVVENYKKNFDVILSKQDGLWFEQGHAPRGVRRLDKFASNVTTLKARQEHGDPVDIYKTGYSRRVFWYPDLDLYKYILWDRNGDLVGHIQYMDIIQKSTKDHSFDWKKLLRWIGLP
;
A
#
# COMPACT_ATOMS: atom_id res chain seq x y z
N MET A 1 -12.89 -21.11 55.98
CA MET A 1 -13.73 -21.12 54.76
C MET A 1 -13.31 -19.92 53.92
N PHE A 2 -12.37 -20.15 52.99
CA PHE A 2 -11.79 -19.14 52.08
C PHE A 2 -11.84 -19.77 50.69
N CYS A 3 -12.38 -19.08 49.69
CA CYS A 3 -12.28 -19.53 48.31
C CYS A 3 -11.71 -18.42 47.44
N ARG A 4 -10.51 -18.69 46.93
CA ARG A 4 -9.84 -18.02 45.80
C ARG A 4 -10.55 -18.40 44.51
N THR A 5 -10.60 -17.50 43.54
CA THR A 5 -10.57 -17.92 42.12
C THR A 5 -9.86 -16.87 41.27
N TRP A 6 -9.10 -17.37 40.31
CA TRP A 6 -8.09 -16.71 39.48
C TRP A 6 -8.69 -15.97 38.28
N PHE A 7 -8.04 -14.89 37.86
CA PHE A 7 -8.14 -14.35 36.50
C PHE A 7 -7.03 -14.94 35.62
N LYS A 8 -7.39 -15.51 34.48
CA LYS A 8 -6.51 -15.66 33.31
C LYS A 8 -7.02 -14.72 32.23
N LEU A 9 -6.15 -13.83 31.76
CA LEU A 9 -6.31 -13.05 30.54
C LEU A 9 -5.71 -13.89 29.41
N ASP A 10 -6.50 -14.19 28.38
CA ASP A 10 -6.02 -14.70 27.10
C ASP A 10 -6.26 -13.64 26.02
N ASP A 11 -5.21 -13.35 25.26
CA ASP A 11 -5.15 -12.43 24.15
C ASP A 11 -5.89 -12.97 22.92
N GLY A 12 -6.78 -12.17 22.33
CA GLY A 12 -7.53 -12.54 21.15
C GLY A 12 -8.37 -11.40 20.57
N PHE A 13 -7.73 -10.29 20.19
CA PHE A 13 -8.39 -9.16 19.53
C PHE A 13 -8.62 -9.50 18.03
N GLN A 14 -9.78 -10.07 17.70
CA GLN A 14 -10.29 -10.13 16.32
C GLN A 14 -11.26 -8.97 16.07
N SER A 15 -10.98 -8.19 15.03
CA SER A 15 -11.82 -7.07 14.57
C SER A 15 -13.15 -7.57 14.01
N GLN A 16 -14.22 -7.47 14.79
CA GLN A 16 -15.60 -7.47 14.29
C GLN A 16 -16.20 -6.07 14.43
N SER A 17 -15.88 -5.18 13.48
CA SER A 17 -16.30 -3.77 13.55
C SER A 17 -17.64 -3.46 12.88
N SER A 18 -18.41 -4.43 12.38
CA SER A 18 -19.73 -4.13 11.77
C SER A 18 -20.93 -4.53 12.64
N ALA A 19 -20.79 -5.53 13.52
CA ALA A 19 -21.87 -5.97 14.39
C ALA A 19 -21.98 -5.16 15.70
N HIS A 20 -20.86 -4.63 16.19
CA HIS A 20 -20.82 -3.84 17.43
C HIS A 20 -21.43 -2.44 17.27
N ASP A 21 -21.23 -1.82 16.10
CA ASP A 21 -21.75 -0.48 15.81
C ASP A 21 -23.28 -0.47 15.64
N LEU A 22 -23.85 -1.55 15.06
CA LEU A 22 -25.30 -1.74 14.97
C LEU A 22 -25.95 -2.00 16.33
N CYS A 23 -25.26 -2.65 17.26
CA CYS A 23 -25.75 -2.88 18.61
C CYS A 23 -25.79 -1.57 19.43
N LEU A 24 -24.75 -0.74 19.31
CA LEU A 24 -24.70 0.58 19.96
C LEU A 24 -25.78 1.53 19.45
N LEU A 25 -26.03 1.56 18.13
CA LEU A 25 -27.09 2.38 17.53
C LEU A 25 -28.51 1.91 17.93
N ASN A 26 -28.75 0.61 18.05
CA ASN A 26 -30.04 0.08 18.49
C ASN A 26 -30.29 0.30 19.99
N CYS A 27 -29.25 0.21 20.83
CA CYS A 27 -29.33 0.63 22.23
C CYS A 27 -29.64 2.13 22.37
N PHE A 28 -29.05 2.97 21.51
CA PHE A 28 -29.31 4.42 21.50
C PHE A 28 -30.77 4.75 21.10
N ARG A 29 -31.35 3.99 20.15
CA ARG A 29 -32.75 4.16 19.72
C ARG A 29 -33.78 3.70 20.75
N SER A 30 -33.48 2.65 21.51
CA SER A 30 -34.33 2.25 22.66
C SER A 30 -34.25 3.24 23.81
N TRP A 31 -33.15 4.00 23.93
CA TRP A 31 -32.96 4.98 25.00
C TRP A 31 -33.85 6.22 24.87
N PHE A 32 -34.12 6.68 23.64
CA PHE A 32 -35.05 7.80 23.39
C PHE A 32 -36.52 7.41 23.52
N ARG A 33 -36.85 6.11 23.47
CA ARG A 33 -38.20 5.61 23.73
C ARG A 33 -38.32 5.28 25.21
N GLY A 34 -38.56 6.31 26.02
CA GLY A 34 -38.68 6.22 27.48
C GLY A 34 -39.59 5.08 27.94
N LEU A 35 -39.00 3.94 28.27
CA LEU A 35 -39.67 2.86 28.97
C LEU A 35 -39.53 3.10 30.47
N HIS A 36 -40.64 3.48 31.08
CA HIS A 36 -40.80 3.66 32.52
C HIS A 36 -40.56 2.35 33.27
N CYS A 37 -39.33 2.14 33.74
CA CYS A 37 -38.99 1.03 34.64
C CYS A 37 -39.23 1.46 36.10
N GLN A 38 -40.39 1.06 36.67
CA GLN A 38 -40.76 1.32 38.06
C GLN A 38 -40.19 0.25 39.02
N ARG A 39 -38.87 0.25 39.27
CA ARG A 39 -38.28 -0.39 40.47
C ARG A 39 -37.08 0.40 40.99
N ALA A 40 -37.16 0.89 42.23
CA ALA A 40 -36.22 1.84 42.81
C ALA A 40 -34.81 1.26 43.12
N SER A 41 -34.66 -0.07 43.26
CA SER A 41 -33.35 -0.69 43.50
C SER A 41 -32.53 -0.90 42.22
N VAL A 42 -33.17 -0.93 41.04
CA VAL A 42 -32.50 -1.07 39.72
C VAL A 42 -31.95 0.28 39.23
N LYS A 43 -32.40 1.40 39.83
CA LYS A 43 -32.01 2.76 39.42
C LYS A 43 -30.53 3.09 39.65
N ARG A 44 -29.89 2.60 40.73
CA ARG A 44 -28.48 2.92 41.01
C ARG A 44 -27.52 2.23 40.05
N ASP A 45 -27.73 0.94 39.78
CA ASP A 45 -26.88 0.18 38.85
C ASP A 45 -27.03 0.68 37.40
N CYS A 46 -28.24 1.12 37.03
CA CYS A 46 -28.48 1.75 35.73
C CYS A 46 -27.78 3.12 35.60
N MET A 47 -27.77 3.93 36.67
CA MET A 47 -27.07 5.22 36.69
C MET A 47 -25.55 5.07 36.56
N ILE A 48 -24.96 4.12 37.29
CA ILE A 48 -23.52 3.86 37.24
C ILE A 48 -23.13 3.37 35.84
N ARG A 49 -23.88 2.41 35.25
CA ARG A 49 -23.61 1.94 33.89
C ARG A 49 -23.71 3.06 32.84
N ASN A 50 -24.69 3.96 32.97
CA ASN A 50 -24.84 5.09 32.05
C ASN A 50 -23.70 6.10 32.17
N LEU A 51 -23.19 6.34 33.38
CA LEU A 51 -22.02 7.19 33.61
C LEU A 51 -20.76 6.60 32.95
N TRP A 52 -20.53 5.29 33.09
CA TRP A 52 -19.41 4.58 32.45
C TRP A 52 -19.50 4.59 30.93
N ILE A 53 -20.69 4.38 30.36
CA ILE A 53 -20.88 4.45 28.89
C ILE A 53 -20.61 5.86 28.38
N GLY A 54 -21.11 6.90 29.05
CA GLY A 54 -20.84 8.29 28.70
C GLY A 54 -19.35 8.64 28.75
N LEU A 55 -18.65 8.19 29.80
CA LEU A 55 -17.21 8.39 29.94
C LEU A 55 -16.41 7.68 28.83
N CYS A 56 -16.77 6.43 28.50
CA CYS A 56 -16.13 5.68 27.43
C CYS A 56 -16.32 6.34 26.06
N VAL A 57 -17.53 6.81 25.74
CA VAL A 57 -17.81 7.54 24.49
C VAL A 57 -17.03 8.85 24.44
N GLN A 58 -16.98 9.59 25.55
CA GLN A 58 -16.23 10.85 25.62
C GLN A 58 -14.72 10.64 25.47
N VAL A 59 -14.16 9.59 26.07
CA VAL A 59 -12.73 9.24 25.92
C VAL A 59 -12.41 8.86 24.47
N VAL A 60 -13.24 8.04 23.81
CA VAL A 60 -13.05 7.67 22.40
C VAL A 60 -13.14 8.88 21.47
N LEU A 61 -14.16 9.75 21.66
CA LEU A 61 -14.32 10.96 20.85
C LEU A 61 -13.18 11.96 21.07
N SER A 62 -12.77 12.18 22.32
CA SER A 62 -11.67 13.11 22.65
C SER A 62 -10.34 12.61 22.10
N SER A 63 -10.13 11.29 22.08
CA SER A 63 -8.92 10.66 21.52
C SER A 63 -8.86 10.82 19.99
N ARG A 64 -10.00 10.73 19.30
CA ARG A 64 -10.08 10.97 17.84
C ARG A 64 -9.81 12.43 17.49
N ILE A 65 -10.46 13.37 18.18
CA ILE A 65 -10.26 14.81 17.96
C ILE A 65 -8.79 15.20 18.21
N ALA A 66 -8.16 14.63 19.24
CA ALA A 66 -6.74 14.85 19.51
C ALA A 66 -5.84 14.32 18.38
N ALA A 67 -6.13 13.12 17.85
CA ALA A 67 -5.37 12.55 16.74
C ALA A 67 -5.51 13.38 15.44
N ASP A 68 -6.73 13.82 15.12
CA ASP A 68 -7.01 14.66 13.95
C ASP A 68 -6.25 16.00 14.05
N ASN A 69 -6.25 16.64 15.23
CA ASN A 69 -5.53 17.90 15.46
C ASN A 69 -4.00 17.75 15.37
N ILE A 70 -3.44 16.60 15.76
CA ILE A 70 -1.99 16.34 15.66
C ILE A 70 -1.58 16.14 14.19
N SER A 71 -2.37 15.40 13.41
CA SER A 71 -2.11 15.22 11.98
C SER A 71 -2.17 16.56 11.22
N ASP A 72 -3.18 17.38 11.51
CA ASP A 72 -3.32 18.74 10.95
C ASP A 72 -2.14 19.65 11.30
N HIS A 73 -1.58 19.54 12.51
CA HIS A 73 -0.42 20.33 12.91
C HIS A 73 0.85 19.90 12.17
N ALA A 74 1.12 18.60 12.09
CA ALA A 74 2.27 18.06 11.37
C ALA A 74 2.22 18.43 9.88
N HIS A 75 1.04 18.37 9.27
CA HIS A 75 0.76 18.85 7.93
C HIS A 75 1.17 20.33 7.74
N ARG A 76 0.67 21.21 8.62
CA ARG A 76 0.91 22.66 8.50
C ARG A 76 2.37 23.02 8.72
N GLU A 77 3.08 22.31 9.59
CA GLU A 77 4.52 22.54 9.79
C GLU A 77 5.35 22.06 8.59
N PHE A 78 4.99 20.91 8.01
CA PHE A 78 5.62 20.45 6.78
C PHE A 78 5.41 21.47 5.65
N ASP A 79 4.18 21.93 5.43
CA ASP A 79 3.87 22.86 4.35
C ASP A 79 4.48 24.26 4.53
N ARG A 80 4.61 24.75 5.77
CA ARG A 80 5.16 26.10 6.03
C ARG A 80 6.66 26.22 5.80
N GLY A 81 7.39 25.10 5.76
CA GLY A 81 8.85 25.08 5.57
C GLY A 81 9.32 24.28 4.36
N PHE A 82 8.43 23.59 3.64
CA PHE A 82 8.82 22.74 2.55
C PHE A 82 8.96 23.50 1.22
N SER A 83 10.20 23.63 0.76
CA SER A 83 10.56 24.26 -0.52
C SER A 83 10.79 23.26 -1.68
N GLY A 84 10.46 21.98 -1.49
CA GLY A 84 10.65 20.97 -2.52
C GLY A 84 9.44 20.79 -3.45
N PRO A 85 9.53 19.86 -4.41
CA PRO A 85 8.47 19.63 -5.38
C PRO A 85 7.21 19.03 -4.73
N ALA A 86 6.06 19.43 -5.27
CA ALA A 86 4.76 18.92 -4.81
C ALA A 86 4.62 17.41 -5.06
N LEU A 87 5.06 16.93 -6.22
CA LEU A 87 4.96 15.52 -6.61
C LEU A 87 6.27 15.08 -7.26
N LYS A 88 6.77 13.91 -6.87
CA LYS A 88 7.85 13.23 -7.59
C LYS A 88 7.37 11.92 -8.20
N LEU A 89 7.87 11.60 -9.38
CA LEU A 89 7.72 10.31 -10.02
C LEU A 89 8.84 9.37 -9.55
N VAL A 90 8.50 8.35 -8.77
CA VAL A 90 9.43 7.33 -8.29
C VAL A 90 9.33 6.10 -9.18
N ILE A 91 10.41 5.77 -9.89
CA ILE A 91 10.50 4.60 -10.76
C ILE A 91 11.35 3.55 -10.05
N ASN A 92 10.73 2.49 -9.56
CA ASN A 92 11.45 1.34 -9.03
C ASN A 92 11.95 0.43 -10.15
N SER A 93 13.24 0.14 -10.13
CA SER A 93 13.96 -0.58 -11.17
C SER A 93 15.02 -1.51 -10.58
N ASN A 94 15.60 -2.34 -11.43
CA ASN A 94 16.73 -3.21 -11.12
C ASN A 94 17.92 -2.91 -12.04
N LYS A 95 19.15 -3.17 -11.58
CA LYS A 95 20.37 -2.97 -12.39
C LYS A 95 20.33 -3.70 -13.74
N PHE A 96 19.64 -4.83 -13.82
CA PHE A 96 19.52 -5.61 -15.06
C PHE A 96 18.38 -5.12 -15.97
N TYR A 97 17.49 -4.24 -15.50
CA TYR A 97 16.28 -3.85 -16.21
C TYR A 97 16.47 -2.55 -17.00
N TRP A 98 17.64 -2.40 -17.62
CA TRP A 98 17.94 -1.21 -18.43
C TRP A 98 17.03 -1.08 -19.66
N ARG A 99 16.59 -2.20 -20.26
CA ARG A 99 15.68 -2.19 -21.43
C ARG A 99 14.28 -1.65 -21.10
N PRO A 100 13.53 -2.19 -20.12
CA PRO A 100 12.26 -1.59 -19.71
C PRO A 100 12.39 -0.13 -19.30
N ARG A 101 13.44 0.20 -18.52
CA ARG A 101 13.72 1.57 -18.11
C ARG A 101 13.91 2.50 -19.32
N ALA A 102 14.72 2.11 -20.30
CA ALA A 102 14.90 2.88 -21.54
C ALA A 102 13.60 3.06 -22.32
N MET A 103 12.74 2.03 -22.37
CA MET A 103 11.41 2.12 -22.99
C MET A 103 10.52 3.13 -22.28
N LEU A 104 10.45 3.07 -20.94
CA LEU A 104 9.70 4.04 -20.14
C LEU A 104 10.18 5.47 -20.41
N MET A 105 11.49 5.71 -20.34
CA MET A 105 12.08 7.02 -20.62
C MET A 105 11.78 7.51 -22.04
N GLY A 106 11.85 6.63 -23.03
CA GLY A 106 11.48 6.93 -24.41
C GLY A 106 10.01 7.33 -24.56
N THR A 107 9.10 6.66 -23.84
CA THR A 107 7.67 7.04 -23.87
C THR A 107 7.38 8.35 -23.14
N LEU A 108 8.11 8.66 -22.06
CA LEU A 108 8.03 9.98 -21.41
C LEU A 108 8.43 11.09 -22.37
N GLN A 109 9.53 10.89 -23.10
CA GLN A 109 9.99 11.83 -24.13
C GLN A 109 8.97 11.96 -25.27
N ALA A 110 8.41 10.84 -25.75
CA ALA A 110 7.40 10.84 -26.80
C ALA A 110 6.10 11.56 -26.38
N ALA A 111 5.72 11.42 -25.11
CA ALA A 111 4.61 12.15 -24.50
C ALA A 111 4.94 13.63 -24.21
N ARG A 112 6.16 14.10 -24.50
CA ARG A 112 6.65 15.47 -24.24
C ARG A 112 6.64 15.86 -22.76
N PHE A 113 6.84 14.89 -21.86
CA PHE A 113 7.01 15.18 -20.44
C PHE A 113 8.22 16.12 -20.23
N GLN A 114 8.06 17.19 -19.45
CA GLN A 114 9.11 18.21 -19.24
C GLN A 114 9.75 18.16 -17.84
N ASN A 115 9.06 17.59 -16.85
CA ASN A 115 9.45 17.65 -15.43
C ASN A 115 10.48 16.58 -15.05
N TYR A 116 11.57 16.43 -15.80
CA TYR A 116 12.59 15.39 -15.53
C TYR A 116 13.28 15.57 -14.17
N SER A 117 13.35 16.80 -13.65
CA SER A 117 13.83 17.11 -12.28
C SER A 117 12.99 16.46 -11.17
N ASP A 118 11.75 16.10 -11.47
CA ASP A 118 10.80 15.47 -10.55
C ASP A 118 10.84 13.95 -10.62
N ILE A 119 11.71 13.37 -11.45
CA ILE A 119 11.91 11.92 -11.55
C ILE A 119 12.99 11.46 -10.57
N VAL A 120 12.67 10.39 -9.84
CA VAL A 120 13.60 9.62 -9.01
C VAL A 120 13.60 8.18 -9.52
N ILE A 121 14.74 7.69 -10.00
CA ILE A 121 14.90 6.29 -10.39
C ILE A 121 15.61 5.56 -9.25
N VAL A 122 14.99 4.53 -8.69
CA VAL A 122 15.62 3.65 -7.72
C VAL A 122 16.12 2.39 -8.43
N ILE A 123 17.42 2.10 -8.32
CA ILE A 123 18.06 0.93 -8.94
C ILE A 123 18.52 -0.04 -7.87
N GLY A 124 17.76 -1.12 -7.71
CA GLY A 124 18.06 -2.22 -6.79
C GLY A 124 19.15 -3.18 -7.27
N GLY A 125 19.84 -3.78 -6.30
CA GLY A 125 20.90 -4.77 -6.51
C GLY A 125 22.21 -4.19 -7.07
N SER A 126 22.42 -2.88 -6.94
CA SER A 126 23.64 -2.18 -7.34
C SER A 126 24.87 -2.64 -6.54
N SER A 127 26.08 -2.27 -6.95
CA SER A 127 27.31 -2.64 -6.21
C SER A 127 27.55 -1.79 -4.96
N GLN A 128 26.91 -0.62 -4.88
CA GLN A 128 27.04 0.32 -3.77
C GLN A 128 25.74 1.11 -3.57
N ASP A 129 25.60 1.70 -2.39
CA ASP A 129 24.49 2.60 -2.06
C ASP A 129 24.94 4.04 -2.35
N GLN A 130 24.22 4.75 -3.23
CA GLN A 130 24.54 6.14 -3.55
C GLN A 130 23.35 6.91 -4.14
N VAL A 131 23.39 8.23 -4.03
CA VAL A 131 22.43 9.15 -4.66
C VAL A 131 23.19 10.14 -5.53
N TYR A 132 22.82 10.25 -6.81
CA TYR A 132 23.45 11.16 -7.77
C TYR A 132 22.44 11.72 -8.78
N LYS A 133 22.91 12.65 -9.62
CA LYS A 133 22.14 13.22 -10.73
C LYS A 133 22.65 12.65 -12.06
N ASP A 134 21.73 12.18 -12.89
CA ASP A 134 21.98 11.84 -14.30
C ASP A 134 21.18 12.84 -15.15
N GLY A 135 21.85 13.91 -15.58
CA GLY A 135 21.18 15.11 -16.08
C GLY A 135 20.25 15.70 -15.01
N GLU A 136 18.97 15.85 -15.34
CA GLU A 136 17.96 16.37 -14.41
C GLU A 136 17.40 15.30 -13.46
N ILE A 137 17.54 14.03 -13.82
CA ILE A 137 16.94 12.90 -13.10
C ILE A 137 17.76 12.60 -11.84
N THR A 138 17.07 12.37 -10.73
CA THR A 138 17.71 11.83 -9.52
C THR A 138 17.80 10.31 -9.62
N VAL A 139 18.98 9.74 -9.38
CA VAL A 139 19.18 8.29 -9.32
C VAL A 139 19.57 7.91 -7.89
N VAL A 140 18.89 6.87 -7.37
CA VAL A 140 19.19 6.25 -6.08
C VAL A 140 19.59 4.81 -6.36
N GLU A 141 20.87 4.51 -6.26
CA GLU A 141 21.38 3.13 -6.31
C GLU A 141 21.39 2.53 -4.92
N THR A 142 20.99 1.27 -4.83
CA THR A 142 21.08 0.51 -3.59
C THR A 142 21.46 -0.94 -3.86
N THR A 143 22.29 -1.48 -2.98
CA THR A 143 22.63 -2.90 -2.85
C THR A 143 21.42 -3.73 -2.41
N PHE A 144 20.46 -3.11 -1.73
CA PHE A 144 19.21 -3.76 -1.32
C PHE A 144 18.40 -4.19 -2.54
N MET A 145 17.75 -5.36 -2.45
CA MET A 145 16.96 -5.94 -3.52
C MET A 145 15.75 -6.67 -2.95
N SER A 146 14.57 -6.07 -3.13
CA SER A 146 13.27 -6.64 -2.77
C SER A 146 12.28 -6.54 -3.95
N TYR A 147 12.81 -6.75 -5.16
CA TYR A 147 12.06 -6.67 -6.43
C TYR A 147 11.22 -5.39 -6.51
N ASP A 148 9.89 -5.54 -6.58
CA ASP A 148 8.92 -4.47 -6.79
C ASP A 148 8.81 -3.50 -5.60
N LEU A 149 9.39 -3.84 -4.44
CA LEU A 149 9.33 -3.03 -3.21
C LEU A 149 10.67 -2.35 -2.86
N THR A 150 11.72 -2.56 -3.67
CA THR A 150 13.05 -1.96 -3.42
C THR A 150 12.96 -0.42 -3.32
N GLY A 151 12.18 0.19 -4.21
CA GLY A 151 11.94 1.62 -4.25
C GLY A 151 11.34 2.18 -2.98
N LEU A 152 10.46 1.44 -2.30
CA LEU A 152 9.86 1.88 -1.03
C LEU A 152 10.86 1.85 0.13
N SER A 153 11.74 0.85 0.18
CA SER A 153 12.84 0.83 1.15
C SER A 153 13.78 2.02 0.93
N ALA A 154 14.29 2.17 -0.30
CA ALA A 154 15.20 3.27 -0.65
C ALA A 154 14.56 4.65 -0.40
N LEU A 155 13.28 4.81 -0.73
CA LEU A 155 12.55 6.05 -0.51
C LEU A 155 12.50 6.41 0.97
N TRP A 156 12.27 5.46 1.87
CA TRP A 156 12.31 5.73 3.31
C TRP A 156 13.69 6.19 3.77
N HIS A 157 14.76 5.51 3.37
CA HIS A 157 16.12 5.90 3.77
C HIS A 157 16.54 7.25 3.20
N GLN A 158 16.06 7.60 2.00
CA GLN A 158 16.44 8.82 1.28
C GLN A 158 15.39 9.95 1.31
N ARG A 159 14.27 9.80 2.02
CA ARG A 159 13.16 10.77 2.02
C ARG A 159 13.56 12.19 2.43
N ASN A 160 14.63 12.35 3.21
CA ASN A 160 15.17 13.64 3.63
C ASN A 160 16.25 14.19 2.71
N HIS A 161 16.71 13.40 1.72
CA HIS A 161 17.70 13.83 0.76
C HIS A 161 17.10 14.95 -0.13
N PRO A 162 17.78 16.10 -0.33
CA PRO A 162 17.21 17.25 -1.05
C PRO A 162 16.68 16.93 -2.45
N TRP A 163 17.31 15.98 -3.15
CA TRP A 163 16.90 15.57 -4.51
C TRP A 163 15.79 14.51 -4.56
N VAL A 164 15.46 13.89 -3.43
CA VAL A 164 14.46 12.81 -3.32
C VAL A 164 13.21 13.30 -2.59
N ARG A 165 13.35 14.20 -1.62
CA ARG A 165 12.23 14.72 -0.82
C ARG A 165 11.15 15.39 -1.70
N ALA A 166 9.89 15.05 -1.46
CA ALA A 166 8.69 15.65 -2.06
C ALA A 166 7.51 15.67 -1.06
N GLN A 167 6.44 16.42 -1.36
CA GLN A 167 5.18 16.36 -0.60
C GLN A 167 4.42 15.06 -0.87
N ALA A 168 4.50 14.54 -2.10
CA ALA A 168 3.88 13.30 -2.51
C ALA A 168 4.72 12.57 -3.55
N TYR A 169 4.41 11.29 -3.74
CA TYR A 169 5.10 10.40 -4.67
C TYR A 169 4.09 9.64 -5.52
N LEU A 170 4.34 9.59 -6.83
CA LEU A 170 3.73 8.64 -7.75
C LEU A 170 4.73 7.49 -7.94
N TYR A 171 4.42 6.31 -7.42
CA TYR A 171 5.30 5.15 -7.44
C TYR A 171 4.94 4.20 -8.57
N LEU A 172 5.88 3.98 -9.49
CA LEU A 172 5.76 3.09 -10.64
C LEU A 172 6.88 2.05 -10.67
N LEU A 173 6.66 1.01 -11.47
CA LEU A 173 7.70 0.05 -11.85
C LEU A 173 8.25 0.41 -13.23
N ASP A 174 9.51 0.13 -13.51
CA ASP A 174 10.18 0.37 -14.81
C ASP A 174 9.61 -0.41 -16.01
N THR A 175 8.67 -1.32 -15.76
CA THR A 175 7.98 -2.16 -16.76
C THR A 175 6.64 -1.56 -17.21
N VAL A 176 6.51 -0.24 -17.10
CA VAL A 176 5.38 0.53 -17.63
C VAL A 176 5.82 1.42 -18.79
N THR A 177 4.86 1.87 -19.58
CA THR A 177 5.01 3.02 -20.48
C THR A 177 3.95 4.06 -20.15
N VAL A 178 4.17 5.29 -20.61
CA VAL A 178 3.20 6.37 -20.46
C VAL A 178 2.45 6.62 -21.77
N GLY A 179 1.17 6.96 -21.65
CA GLY A 179 0.36 7.46 -22.76
C GLY A 179 0.54 8.96 -22.97
N VAL A 180 -0.07 9.47 -24.05
CA VAL A 180 0.04 10.88 -24.46
C VAL A 180 -0.59 11.86 -23.46
N GLY A 181 -1.54 11.41 -22.65
CA GLY A 181 -2.21 12.22 -21.63
C GLY A 181 -1.52 12.19 -20.26
N PHE A 182 -0.44 11.42 -20.10
CA PHE A 182 0.27 11.30 -18.82
C PHE A 182 0.77 12.65 -18.28
N PRO A 183 1.42 13.55 -19.07
CA PRO A 183 1.93 14.81 -18.53
C PRO A 183 0.85 15.69 -17.91
N GLU A 184 -0.31 15.80 -18.57
CA GLU A 184 -1.46 16.56 -18.05
C GLU A 184 -1.97 15.99 -16.73
N LYS A 185 -2.08 14.66 -16.63
CA LYS A 185 -2.52 13.99 -15.40
C LYS A 185 -1.50 14.14 -14.27
N PHE A 186 -0.21 14.04 -14.58
CA PHE A 186 0.86 14.27 -13.61
C PHE A 186 0.83 15.71 -13.08
N GLU A 187 0.70 16.69 -13.98
CA GLU A 187 0.60 18.10 -13.60
C GLU A 187 -0.63 18.35 -12.73
N ALA A 188 -1.80 17.82 -13.10
CA ALA A 188 -3.03 17.94 -12.32
C ALA A 188 -2.89 17.36 -10.91
N LEU A 189 -2.13 16.27 -10.72
CA LEU A 189 -1.85 15.69 -9.41
C LEU A 189 -0.88 16.54 -8.58
N SER A 190 -0.01 17.31 -9.22
CA SER A 190 0.96 18.19 -8.53
C SER A 190 0.34 19.53 -8.09
N THR A 191 -0.70 20.01 -8.78
CA THR A 191 -1.29 21.34 -8.56
C THR A 191 -2.72 21.29 -8.02
N VAL A 192 -3.66 20.73 -8.79
CA VAL A 192 -5.10 20.82 -8.52
C VAL A 192 -5.57 19.71 -7.57
N ASN A 193 -5.13 18.48 -7.83
CA ASN A 193 -5.57 17.26 -7.14
C ASN A 193 -4.48 16.72 -6.22
N ARG A 194 -3.87 17.62 -5.44
CA ARG A 194 -2.76 17.29 -4.54
C ARG A 194 -3.11 16.10 -3.65
N VAL A 195 -2.13 15.22 -3.47
CA VAL A 195 -2.23 14.08 -2.57
C VAL A 195 -1.97 14.59 -1.16
N GLY A 196 -2.88 14.30 -0.22
CA GLY A 196 -2.69 14.67 1.18
C GLY A 196 -1.46 13.97 1.79
N TYR A 197 -0.85 14.57 2.84
CA TYR A 197 0.36 14.08 3.49
C TYR A 197 0.24 12.62 3.95
N GLU A 198 -0.89 12.23 4.55
CA GLU A 198 -1.17 10.84 4.96
C GLU A 198 -2.19 10.15 4.05
N GLU A 199 -2.33 10.60 2.80
CA GLU A 199 -3.22 9.98 1.83
C GLU A 199 -2.50 8.91 1.01
N TYR A 200 -3.20 7.81 0.74
CA TYR A 200 -2.81 6.79 -0.22
C TYR A 200 -3.88 6.64 -1.31
N ARG A 201 -3.47 6.64 -2.58
CA ARG A 201 -4.35 6.40 -3.73
C ARG A 201 -3.84 5.22 -4.54
N ALA A 202 -4.70 4.24 -4.82
CA ALA A 202 -4.33 3.13 -5.69
C ALA A 202 -5.54 2.52 -6.41
N PRO A 203 -5.31 1.86 -7.56
CA PRO A 203 -6.31 1.00 -8.17
C PRO A 203 -6.66 -0.19 -7.27
N PRO A 204 -7.82 -0.84 -7.48
CA PRO A 204 -8.13 -2.14 -6.90
C PRO A 204 -7.01 -3.16 -7.17
N ILE A 205 -6.88 -4.11 -6.25
CA ILE A 205 -5.99 -5.26 -6.42
C ILE A 205 -6.45 -6.11 -7.61
N PRO A 206 -5.52 -6.62 -8.43
CA PRO A 206 -4.07 -6.35 -8.42
C PRO A 206 -3.69 -4.98 -9.02
N SER A 207 -2.93 -4.18 -8.27
CA SER A 207 -2.51 -2.84 -8.68
C SER A 207 -1.15 -2.79 -9.40
N SER A 208 -0.38 -3.89 -9.39
CA SER A 208 1.03 -3.92 -9.81
C SER A 208 1.90 -2.88 -9.12
N ASN A 209 1.62 -2.64 -7.83
CA ASN A 209 2.27 -1.65 -6.98
C ASN A 209 2.23 -0.20 -7.51
N ILE A 210 1.44 0.09 -8.54
CA ILE A 210 1.22 1.45 -9.04
C ILE A 210 0.31 2.19 -8.05
N CYS A 211 0.83 3.25 -7.43
CA CYS A 211 0.11 4.00 -6.41
C CYS A 211 0.65 5.43 -6.25
N LEU A 212 -0.14 6.25 -5.56
CA LEU A 212 0.25 7.58 -5.10
C LEU A 212 0.17 7.63 -3.58
N PHE A 213 1.08 8.34 -2.96
CA PHE A 213 1.01 8.55 -1.52
C PHE A 213 1.72 9.83 -1.10
N GLY A 214 1.20 10.45 -0.05
CA GLY A 214 1.84 11.61 0.58
C GLY A 214 3.08 11.23 1.39
N HIS A 215 3.86 12.26 1.73
CA HIS A 215 5.09 12.13 2.50
C HIS A 215 4.87 11.49 3.89
N GLY A 216 3.75 11.79 4.55
CA GLY A 216 3.38 11.19 5.84
C GLY A 216 3.22 9.68 5.79
N VAL A 217 2.74 9.12 4.67
CA VAL A 217 2.70 7.66 4.48
C VAL A 217 4.11 7.07 4.54
N VAL A 218 5.10 7.77 3.96
CA VAL A 218 6.52 7.38 4.05
C VAL A 218 7.01 7.41 5.49
N GLU A 219 6.69 8.48 6.22
CA GLU A 219 7.04 8.59 7.65
C GLU A 219 6.43 7.48 8.51
N ASN A 220 5.21 7.07 8.16
CA ASN A 220 4.44 6.09 8.92
C ASN A 220 4.91 4.65 8.68
N TYR A 221 5.29 4.28 7.44
CA TYR A 221 5.70 2.91 7.15
C TYR A 221 7.11 2.57 7.64
N LYS A 222 7.99 3.56 7.82
CA LYS A 222 9.35 3.38 8.36
C LYS A 222 10.12 2.27 7.64
N LYS A 223 10.64 1.30 8.39
CA LYS A 223 11.41 0.16 7.88
C LYS A 223 10.54 -1.02 7.41
N ASN A 224 9.23 -0.86 7.24
CA ASN A 224 8.33 -1.96 6.84
C ASN A 224 8.78 -2.68 5.55
N PHE A 225 9.41 -1.96 4.62
CA PHE A 225 9.89 -2.50 3.35
C PHE A 225 11.37 -2.88 3.36
N ASP A 226 12.07 -2.79 4.50
CA ASP A 226 13.45 -3.27 4.68
C ASP A 226 13.49 -4.81 4.85
N VAL A 227 12.64 -5.52 4.11
CA VAL A 227 12.54 -6.98 4.12
C VAL A 227 12.80 -7.46 2.71
N ILE A 228 13.82 -8.30 2.54
CA ILE A 228 14.10 -8.94 1.26
C ILE A 228 12.98 -9.94 0.96
N LEU A 229 12.22 -9.67 -0.10
CA LEU A 229 11.18 -10.53 -0.62
C LEU A 229 11.68 -11.28 -1.86
N SER A 230 11.20 -12.51 -2.04
CA SER A 230 11.33 -13.21 -3.32
C SER A 230 10.35 -12.65 -4.35
N LYS A 231 10.51 -12.99 -5.64
CA LYS A 231 9.52 -12.64 -6.66
C LYS A 231 8.13 -13.22 -6.34
N GLN A 232 8.09 -14.43 -5.77
CA GLN A 232 6.84 -15.06 -5.34
C GLN A 232 6.17 -14.30 -4.19
N ASP A 233 6.96 -13.86 -3.21
CA ASP A 233 6.47 -12.99 -2.13
C ASP A 233 5.89 -11.70 -2.72
N GLY A 234 6.57 -11.09 -3.70
CA GLY A 234 6.06 -9.90 -4.42
C GLY A 234 4.67 -10.13 -5.05
N LEU A 235 4.47 -11.27 -5.73
CA LEU A 235 3.16 -11.63 -6.28
C LEU A 235 2.09 -11.79 -5.21
N TRP A 236 2.42 -12.43 -4.09
CA TRP A 236 1.48 -12.56 -2.96
C TRP A 236 1.13 -11.20 -2.36
N PHE A 237 2.11 -10.30 -2.24
CA PHE A 237 1.88 -8.93 -1.80
C PHE A 237 0.91 -8.19 -2.75
N GLU A 238 1.07 -8.33 -4.07
CA GLU A 238 0.16 -7.73 -5.06
C GLU A 238 -1.27 -8.28 -4.95
N GLN A 239 -1.45 -9.51 -4.47
CA GLN A 239 -2.75 -10.14 -4.21
C GLN A 239 -3.37 -9.75 -2.86
N GLY A 240 -2.71 -8.88 -2.09
CA GLY A 240 -3.22 -8.40 -0.81
C GLY A 240 -2.70 -9.14 0.42
N HIS A 241 -1.82 -10.13 0.24
CA HIS A 241 -1.18 -10.83 1.35
C HIS A 241 -0.07 -9.97 1.99
N ALA A 242 0.35 -10.35 3.19
CA ALA A 242 1.45 -9.71 3.93
C ALA A 242 2.64 -10.68 4.08
N PRO A 243 3.33 -11.03 2.99
CA PRO A 243 4.44 -11.96 3.04
C PRO A 243 5.51 -11.44 4.01
N ARG A 244 5.96 -12.33 4.91
CA ARG A 244 6.96 -12.00 5.94
C ARG A 244 6.59 -10.81 6.82
N GLY A 245 5.29 -10.55 6.99
CA GLY A 245 4.78 -9.45 7.81
C GLY A 245 4.87 -8.07 7.15
N VAL A 246 5.30 -7.97 5.89
CA VAL A 246 5.33 -6.71 5.14
C VAL A 246 3.89 -6.24 4.92
N ARG A 247 3.52 -5.13 5.54
CA ARG A 247 2.18 -4.55 5.41
C ARG A 247 2.08 -3.67 4.17
N ARG A 248 0.89 -3.56 3.61
CA ARG A 248 0.59 -2.71 2.45
C ARG A 248 0.54 -1.23 2.84
N LEU A 249 0.77 -0.35 1.86
CA LEU A 249 0.78 1.11 2.04
C LEU A 249 -0.54 1.65 2.60
N ASP A 250 -1.69 1.05 2.27
CA ASP A 250 -3.00 1.46 2.82
C ASP A 250 -3.08 1.30 4.34
N LYS A 251 -2.21 0.51 4.96
CA LYS A 251 -2.14 0.36 6.43
C LYS A 251 -1.39 1.48 7.14
N PHE A 252 -0.77 2.39 6.39
CA PHE A 252 0.02 3.51 6.89
C PHE A 252 -0.57 4.88 6.54
N ALA A 253 -1.71 4.88 5.87
CA ALA A 253 -2.43 6.07 5.44
C ALA A 253 -3.64 6.31 6.34
N SER A 254 -3.92 7.58 6.62
CA SER A 254 -5.12 8.03 7.33
C SER A 254 -6.31 8.16 6.38
N ASN A 255 -6.05 8.43 5.09
CA ASN A 255 -7.06 8.48 4.04
C ASN A 255 -6.68 7.55 2.87
N VAL A 256 -7.64 6.78 2.37
CA VAL A 256 -7.45 5.83 1.26
C VAL A 256 -8.45 6.11 0.15
N THR A 257 -7.93 6.52 -1.01
CA THR A 257 -8.72 6.79 -2.22
C THR A 257 -8.52 5.65 -3.23
N THR A 258 -9.62 5.09 -3.73
CA THR A 258 -9.55 4.04 -4.77
C THR A 258 -9.61 4.67 -6.15
N LEU A 259 -8.59 4.45 -6.96
CA LEU A 259 -8.56 4.83 -8.39
C LEU A 259 -9.38 3.82 -9.21
N LYS A 260 -9.66 4.13 -10.48
CA LYS A 260 -10.28 3.17 -11.40
C LYS A 260 -9.44 1.92 -11.56
N ALA A 261 -10.13 0.78 -11.73
CA ALA A 261 -9.50 -0.48 -12.05
C ALA A 261 -8.73 -0.40 -13.38
N ARG A 262 -7.60 -1.13 -13.44
CA ARG A 262 -6.88 -1.34 -14.69
C ARG A 262 -7.72 -2.13 -15.70
N GLN A 263 -7.50 -1.89 -16.98
CA GLN A 263 -8.22 -2.54 -18.08
C GLN A 263 -7.23 -3.29 -18.96
N GLU A 264 -7.55 -4.52 -19.39
CA GLU A 264 -6.74 -5.19 -20.42
C GLU A 264 -6.84 -4.37 -21.73
N HIS A 265 -5.71 -4.18 -22.42
CA HIS A 265 -5.62 -3.24 -23.52
C HIS A 265 -4.92 -3.82 -24.74
N GLY A 266 -5.66 -4.09 -25.80
CA GLY A 266 -5.12 -4.62 -27.05
C GLY A 266 -4.54 -6.04 -26.92
N ASP A 267 -3.84 -6.46 -27.98
CA ASP A 267 -3.22 -7.79 -28.03
C ASP A 267 -1.92 -7.85 -27.22
N PRO A 268 -1.50 -9.03 -26.74
CA PRO A 268 -0.19 -9.22 -26.12
C PRO A 268 0.96 -8.81 -27.05
N VAL A 269 1.98 -8.12 -26.51
CA VAL A 269 3.11 -7.60 -27.29
C VAL A 269 4.47 -7.94 -26.67
N ASP A 270 5.46 -8.25 -27.50
CA ASP A 270 6.86 -8.38 -27.08
C ASP A 270 7.60 -7.04 -27.17
N ILE A 271 7.18 -6.10 -26.32
CA ILE A 271 7.70 -4.73 -26.31
C ILE A 271 9.23 -4.66 -26.06
N TYR A 272 9.81 -5.66 -25.40
CA TYR A 272 11.24 -5.69 -25.08
C TYR A 272 12.08 -6.56 -26.03
N LYS A 273 11.47 -7.11 -27.09
CA LYS A 273 12.13 -7.97 -28.09
C LYS A 273 12.89 -9.13 -27.45
N THR A 274 12.26 -9.81 -26.49
CA THR A 274 12.84 -10.96 -25.79
C THR A 274 12.41 -12.31 -26.38
N GLY A 275 11.51 -12.32 -27.36
CA GLY A 275 10.82 -13.50 -27.89
C GLY A 275 9.54 -13.86 -27.13
N TYR A 276 9.06 -12.99 -26.22
CA TYR A 276 7.95 -13.31 -25.31
C TYR A 276 6.96 -12.16 -25.20
N SER A 277 5.72 -12.45 -25.55
CA SER A 277 4.63 -11.47 -25.49
C SER A 277 4.15 -11.25 -24.07
N ARG A 278 3.79 -10.00 -23.75
CA ARG A 278 3.29 -9.56 -22.45
C ARG A 278 1.88 -9.05 -22.58
N ARG A 279 1.03 -9.38 -21.61
CA ARG A 279 -0.30 -8.77 -21.53
C ARG A 279 -0.16 -7.31 -21.13
N VAL A 280 -1.01 -6.47 -21.72
CA VAL A 280 -0.98 -5.02 -21.51
C VAL A 280 -2.19 -4.62 -20.67
N PHE A 281 -1.95 -3.87 -19.60
CA PHE A 281 -3.00 -3.31 -18.76
C PHE A 281 -2.90 -1.79 -18.72
N TRP A 282 -3.98 -1.09 -19.08
CA TRP A 282 -4.09 0.36 -19.04
C TRP A 282 -4.67 0.84 -17.71
N TYR A 283 -4.07 1.89 -17.14
CA TYR A 283 -4.47 2.54 -15.89
C TYR A 283 -5.07 3.91 -16.21
N PRO A 284 -6.40 4.02 -16.33
CA PRO A 284 -7.04 5.17 -16.97
C PRO A 284 -6.89 6.48 -16.20
N ASP A 285 -6.77 6.47 -14.88
CA ASP A 285 -6.61 7.71 -14.11
C ASP A 285 -5.18 8.29 -14.17
N LEU A 286 -4.21 7.51 -14.68
CA LEU A 286 -2.82 7.92 -14.80
C LEU A 286 -2.31 7.93 -16.24
N ASP A 287 -3.06 7.33 -17.18
CA ASP A 287 -2.61 7.07 -18.54
C ASP A 287 -1.30 6.28 -18.63
N LEU A 288 -1.24 5.17 -17.90
CA LEU A 288 -0.10 4.26 -17.86
C LEU A 288 -0.47 2.91 -18.47
N TYR A 289 0.50 2.26 -19.10
CA TYR A 289 0.37 0.90 -19.62
C TYR A 289 1.40 -0.01 -18.96
N LYS A 290 0.93 -1.05 -18.28
CA LYS A 290 1.76 -2.04 -17.61
C LYS A 290 1.87 -3.29 -18.47
N TYR A 291 3.10 -3.78 -18.67
CA TYR A 291 3.37 -5.00 -19.42
C TYR A 291 3.71 -6.12 -18.46
N ILE A 292 2.88 -7.17 -18.42
CA ILE A 292 3.03 -8.30 -17.51
C ILE A 292 3.35 -9.57 -18.29
N LEU A 293 4.50 -10.17 -17.98
CA LEU A 293 4.83 -11.53 -18.37
C LEU A 293 4.36 -12.47 -17.26
N TRP A 294 3.21 -13.11 -17.47
CA TRP A 294 2.64 -14.04 -16.49
C TRP A 294 3.47 -15.32 -16.38
N ASP A 295 3.53 -15.87 -15.15
CA ASP A 295 4.10 -17.18 -14.81
C ASP A 295 5.58 -17.39 -15.16
N ARG A 296 6.30 -16.33 -15.54
CA ARG A 296 7.70 -16.40 -15.94
C ARG A 296 8.54 -15.29 -15.31
N ASN A 297 9.83 -15.55 -15.17
CA ASN A 297 10.80 -14.56 -14.75
C ASN A 297 12.09 -14.70 -15.57
N GLY A 298 13.00 -13.74 -15.39
CA GLY A 298 14.36 -13.81 -15.92
C GLY A 298 14.52 -13.57 -17.43
N ASP A 299 13.43 -13.26 -18.14
CA ASP A 299 13.43 -12.82 -19.54
C ASP A 299 14.33 -11.61 -19.79
N LEU A 300 14.37 -10.66 -18.85
CA LEU A 300 15.20 -9.48 -18.95
C LEU A 300 16.69 -9.72 -18.63
N VAL A 301 17.04 -10.89 -18.08
CA VAL A 301 18.43 -11.32 -17.90
C VAL A 301 18.84 -12.42 -18.88
N GLY A 302 18.00 -12.73 -19.87
CA GLY A 302 18.26 -13.76 -20.88
C GLY A 302 18.12 -15.20 -20.39
N HIS A 303 17.61 -15.42 -19.18
CA HIS A 303 17.45 -16.74 -18.55
C HIS A 303 16.02 -16.92 -18.05
N ILE A 304 15.15 -17.41 -18.92
CA ILE A 304 13.74 -17.55 -18.56
C ILE A 304 13.54 -18.79 -17.72
N GLN A 305 12.93 -18.60 -16.56
CA GLN A 305 12.48 -19.70 -15.71
C GLN A 305 10.97 -19.58 -15.54
N TYR A 306 10.29 -20.72 -15.59
CA TYR A 306 8.91 -20.79 -15.13
C TYR A 306 8.92 -20.54 -13.63
N MET A 307 8.00 -19.69 -13.17
CA MET A 307 7.76 -19.60 -11.75
C MET A 307 6.98 -20.85 -11.34
N ASP A 308 7.47 -21.60 -10.35
CA ASP A 308 6.79 -22.77 -9.77
C ASP A 308 5.53 -22.36 -8.97
N ILE A 309 4.64 -21.56 -9.58
CA ILE A 309 3.42 -21.04 -8.94
C ILE A 309 2.44 -22.20 -8.67
N ILE A 310 2.56 -23.32 -9.41
CA ILE A 310 1.54 -24.39 -9.44
C ILE A 310 2.14 -25.81 -9.48
N GLN A 311 3.15 -26.11 -8.67
CA GLN A 311 3.46 -27.53 -8.38
C GLN A 311 3.50 -27.91 -6.90
N LYS A 312 3.60 -26.96 -5.96
CA LYS A 312 3.55 -27.28 -4.52
C LYS A 312 2.15 -27.21 -3.92
N SER A 313 1.24 -26.36 -4.40
CA SER A 313 -0.12 -26.30 -3.80
C SER A 313 -1.04 -27.45 -4.23
N THR A 314 -0.71 -28.18 -5.31
CA THR A 314 -1.48 -29.36 -5.76
C THR A 314 -0.88 -30.68 -5.33
N LYS A 315 0.39 -30.72 -4.88
CA LYS A 315 1.01 -31.95 -4.34
C LYS A 315 1.01 -32.05 -2.81
N ASP A 316 0.87 -30.94 -2.08
CA ASP A 316 0.95 -30.94 -0.60
C ASP A 316 -0.39 -30.60 0.09
N HIS A 317 -1.47 -30.48 -0.68
CA HIS A 317 -2.85 -30.42 -0.18
C HIS A 317 -3.69 -31.56 -0.75
N SER A 318 -3.21 -32.80 -0.66
CA SER A 318 -4.17 -33.89 -0.47
C SER A 318 -4.89 -33.56 0.83
N PHE A 319 -6.09 -32.97 0.72
CA PHE A 319 -6.97 -32.81 1.86
C PHE A 319 -7.10 -34.19 2.51
N ASP A 320 -6.53 -34.35 3.70
CA ASP A 320 -6.55 -35.62 4.41
C ASP A 320 -7.97 -35.85 4.91
N TRP A 321 -8.80 -36.41 4.02
CA TRP A 321 -10.18 -36.77 4.32
C TRP A 321 -10.26 -37.67 5.55
N LYS A 322 -9.23 -38.47 5.85
CA LYS A 322 -9.21 -39.30 7.07
C LYS A 322 -9.08 -38.43 8.32
N LYS A 323 -8.35 -37.31 8.24
CA LYS A 323 -8.22 -36.35 9.35
C LYS A 323 -9.53 -35.57 9.57
N LEU A 324 -10.24 -35.21 8.50
CA LEU A 324 -11.58 -34.60 8.61
C LEU A 324 -12.60 -35.59 9.17
N LEU A 325 -12.64 -36.82 8.65
CA LEU A 325 -13.58 -37.87 9.07
C LEU A 325 -13.41 -38.25 10.55
N ARG A 326 -12.16 -38.36 11.03
CA ARG A 326 -11.87 -38.54 12.47
C ARG A 326 -12.33 -37.36 13.31
N TRP A 327 -12.23 -36.13 12.80
CA TRP A 327 -12.65 -34.94 13.54
C TRP A 327 -14.18 -34.83 13.67
N ILE A 328 -14.94 -35.32 12.69
CA ILE A 328 -16.42 -35.35 12.73
C ILE A 328 -17.02 -36.67 13.25
N GLY A 329 -16.19 -37.59 13.77
CA GLY A 329 -16.66 -38.81 14.42
C GLY A 329 -17.26 -39.85 13.48
N LEU A 330 -16.95 -39.80 12.19
CA LEU A 330 -17.28 -40.85 11.23
C LEU A 330 -16.12 -41.84 11.12
N PRO A 331 -16.38 -43.16 11.05
CA PRO A 331 -15.34 -44.18 10.94
C PRO A 331 -14.47 -44.02 9.68
#